data_AF-A0A484B8G6-F1
#
_entry.id   AF-A0A484B8G6-F1
#
_cell.length_a   1.000
_cell.length_b   1.000
_cell.length_c   1.000
_cell.angle_alpha   90.00
_cell.angle_beta   90.00
_cell.angle_gamma   90.00
#
_symmetry.space_group_name_H-M   'P 1'
#
loop_
_entity.id
_entity.type
_entity.pdbx_description
1 polymer ?
#
loop_
_entity_poly.entity_id
_entity_poly.type
_entity_poly.pdbx_seq_one_letter_code
_entity_poly.pdbx_strand_id
1 'polypeptide(L)'
;MISMNLRLELLRDQKMHHHPHQLPPYEAMGLYEQPKPRFIFKMPRVVPNQKSKYESDELFRRLSRESEVRYTGYRGRAIDERRMRFVTDCRKGYAELSFVPTGTNLQLYFNANHNPYAQEQECDFDKERGKVHLRSNFIMNGVCVRFRGWLDLERLDGVACLDFDEGRALQEDAQLAEQIESYNQRMADSKRMYTPPQEAMLRGPGPGPGPGPVPGAPMGW
;
A
#
# COMPACT_ATOMS: atom_id res chain seq x y z
N MET A 1 -0.74 -2.20 -61.72
CA MET A 1 0.25 -2.70 -62.70
C MET A 1 1.47 -1.80 -62.67
N ILE A 2 2.64 -2.40 -62.40
CA ILE A 2 4.01 -1.94 -62.77
C ILE A 2 4.62 -0.84 -61.89
N SER A 3 5.82 -0.95 -61.31
CA SER A 3 6.78 -2.07 -61.22
C SER A 3 7.69 -1.89 -60.02
N MET A 4 8.11 -3.03 -59.46
CA MET A 4 9.24 -3.17 -58.56
C MET A 4 10.55 -3.17 -59.38
N ASN A 5 11.62 -2.79 -58.69
CA ASN A 5 12.93 -3.43 -58.70
C ASN A 5 14.03 -3.08 -59.73
N LEU A 6 15.23 -3.11 -59.13
CA LEU A 6 16.56 -3.44 -59.66
C LEU A 6 17.35 -2.35 -60.41
N ARG A 7 18.44 -1.90 -59.77
CA ARG A 7 19.74 -1.93 -60.42
C ARG A 7 20.77 -2.57 -59.50
N LEU A 8 21.23 -3.72 -59.97
CA LEU A 8 22.26 -4.60 -59.45
C LEU A 8 23.66 -4.09 -59.85
N GLU A 9 24.67 -4.69 -59.21
CA GLU A 9 26.06 -4.87 -59.67
C GLU A 9 27.09 -3.78 -59.31
N LEU A 10 28.32 -4.07 -58.90
CA LEU A 10 29.02 -5.21 -58.30
C LEU A 10 30.51 -4.81 -58.24
N LEU A 11 31.26 -5.36 -57.28
CA LEU A 11 32.70 -5.62 -57.30
C LEU A 11 33.71 -4.43 -57.28
N ARG A 12 34.38 -4.25 -56.12
CA ARG A 12 35.74 -4.80 -55.93
C ARG A 12 36.27 -4.61 -54.51
N ASP A 13 36.75 -5.73 -53.97
CA ASP A 13 37.60 -5.91 -52.78
C ASP A 13 38.65 -4.83 -52.53
N GLN A 14 38.79 -4.44 -51.25
CA GLN A 14 40.12 -4.42 -50.62
C GLN A 14 40.04 -4.70 -49.11
N LYS A 15 40.70 -5.78 -48.70
CA LYS A 15 40.88 -6.31 -47.34
C LYS A 15 41.47 -5.29 -46.36
N MET A 16 41.12 -5.38 -45.07
CA MET A 16 42.09 -5.37 -43.96
C MET A 16 41.52 -6.02 -42.69
N HIS A 17 42.09 -7.18 -42.36
CA HIS A 17 42.35 -7.80 -41.05
C HIS A 17 41.28 -7.85 -39.94
N HIS A 18 40.83 -9.08 -39.67
CA HIS A 18 40.33 -9.51 -38.37
C HIS A 18 41.43 -9.44 -37.30
N HIS A 19 41.11 -8.79 -36.18
CA HIS A 19 41.62 -9.15 -34.86
C HIS A 19 40.39 -9.49 -34.00
N PRO A 20 40.29 -10.69 -33.41
CA PRO A 20 39.28 -10.93 -32.39
C PRO A 20 39.73 -10.17 -31.15
N HIS A 21 39.05 -9.07 -30.81
CA HIS A 21 39.15 -8.55 -29.45
C HIS A 21 38.52 -9.60 -28.54
N GLN A 22 39.38 -10.43 -27.94
CA GLN A 22 39.04 -11.21 -26.77
C GLN A 22 38.56 -10.22 -25.70
N LEU A 23 37.26 -10.26 -25.41
CA LEU A 23 36.70 -9.56 -24.27
C LEU A 23 37.39 -10.12 -23.00
N PRO A 24 37.85 -9.25 -22.08
CA PRO A 24 38.53 -9.70 -20.87
C PRO A 24 37.58 -10.55 -20.00
N PRO A 25 38.09 -11.54 -19.23
CA PRO A 25 37.27 -12.53 -18.52
C PRO A 25 36.33 -11.96 -17.44
N TYR A 26 36.38 -10.67 -17.16
CA TYR A 26 35.53 -10.04 -16.14
C TYR A 26 34.12 -9.71 -16.66
N GLU A 27 33.90 -9.64 -17.97
CA GLU A 27 32.59 -9.27 -18.53
C GLU A 27 31.59 -10.45 -18.61
N ALA A 28 32.04 -11.68 -18.38
CA ALA A 28 31.15 -12.85 -18.26
C ALA A 28 30.43 -12.93 -16.89
N MET A 29 30.79 -12.08 -15.93
CA MET A 29 30.20 -12.04 -14.58
C MET A 29 28.96 -11.12 -14.47
N GLY A 30 28.45 -10.59 -15.58
CA GLY A 30 27.21 -9.79 -15.60
C GLY A 30 25.91 -10.61 -15.67
N LEU A 31 25.98 -11.92 -15.93
CA LEU A 31 24.80 -12.74 -16.26
C LEU A 31 24.09 -13.36 -15.05
N TYR A 32 24.52 -13.06 -13.82
CA TYR A 32 23.84 -13.50 -12.59
C TYR A 32 23.49 -12.34 -11.68
N GLU A 33 23.20 -11.15 -12.22
CA GLU A 33 22.45 -10.18 -11.44
C GLU A 33 21.03 -10.72 -11.29
N GLN A 34 20.85 -11.56 -10.26
CA GLN A 34 19.55 -11.98 -9.76
C GLN A 34 18.69 -10.71 -9.71
N PRO A 35 17.51 -10.67 -10.37
CA PRO A 35 16.67 -9.50 -10.32
C PRO A 35 16.38 -9.23 -8.85
N LYS A 36 16.98 -8.15 -8.31
CA LYS A 36 16.73 -7.70 -6.94
C LYS A 36 15.21 -7.75 -6.77
N PRO A 37 14.67 -8.57 -5.84
CA PRO A 37 13.25 -8.67 -5.71
C PRO A 37 12.77 -7.24 -5.47
N ARG A 38 11.99 -6.70 -6.41
CA ARG A 38 11.36 -5.40 -6.22
C ARG A 38 10.27 -5.67 -5.20
N PHE A 39 10.67 -5.68 -3.94
CA PHE A 39 9.79 -5.80 -2.83
C PHE A 39 8.97 -4.51 -2.82
N ILE A 40 7.79 -4.58 -3.40
CA ILE A 40 6.81 -3.52 -3.31
C ILE A 40 6.29 -3.60 -1.87
N PHE A 41 7.04 -3.03 -0.94
CA PHE A 41 6.46 -2.57 0.31
C PHE A 41 5.40 -1.56 -0.11
N LYS A 42 4.13 -1.97 -0.13
CA LYS A 42 3.05 -0.99 -0.26
C LYS A 42 3.20 -0.11 0.97
N MET A 43 3.69 1.11 0.76
CA MET A 43 3.96 2.05 1.83
C MET A 43 2.73 2.09 2.76
N PRO A 44 2.91 2.07 4.09
CA PRO A 44 1.81 1.91 5.02
C PRO A 44 0.80 3.02 4.75
N ARG A 45 -0.45 2.64 4.49
CA ARG A 45 -1.52 3.60 4.25
C ARG A 45 -1.86 4.38 5.53
N VAL A 46 -1.51 3.82 6.68
CA VAL A 46 -1.80 4.35 8.01
C VAL A 46 -0.54 4.80 8.73
N VAL A 47 -0.66 5.83 9.58
CA VAL A 47 0.45 6.27 10.44
C VAL A 47 0.60 5.37 11.67
N PRO A 48 1.81 5.26 12.25
CA PRO A 48 1.98 4.70 13.58
C PRO A 48 1.15 5.48 14.63
N ASN A 49 0.60 4.79 15.62
CA ASN A 49 -0.19 5.40 16.72
C ASN A 49 -1.35 6.29 16.24
N GLN A 50 -2.18 5.77 15.33
CA GLN A 50 -3.31 6.49 14.73
C GLN A 50 -4.19 7.24 15.74
N LYS A 51 -4.46 6.63 16.90
CA LYS A 51 -5.27 7.23 17.98
C LYS A 51 -4.69 8.53 18.51
N SER A 52 -3.38 8.56 18.77
CA SER A 52 -2.70 9.77 19.25
C SER A 52 -2.76 10.89 18.21
N LYS A 53 -2.58 10.56 16.92
CA LYS A 53 -2.73 11.54 15.83
C LYS A 53 -4.17 12.08 15.76
N TYR A 54 -5.16 11.22 15.88
CA TYR A 54 -6.57 11.62 15.87
C TYR A 54 -6.92 12.60 17.01
N GLU A 55 -6.40 12.37 18.22
CA GLU A 55 -6.69 13.21 19.40
C GLU A 55 -5.91 14.55 19.40
N SER A 56 -4.68 14.54 18.88
CA SER A 56 -3.78 15.70 18.91
C SER A 56 -3.97 16.67 17.75
N ASP A 57 -4.34 16.19 16.56
CA ASP A 57 -4.46 16.99 15.35
C ASP A 57 -5.69 17.93 15.40
N GLU A 58 -5.49 19.20 15.07
CA GLU A 58 -6.57 20.19 15.10
C GLU A 58 -7.69 19.89 14.09
N LEU A 59 -7.35 19.35 12.93
CA LEU A 59 -8.33 19.05 11.89
C LEU A 59 -9.30 17.98 12.41
N PHE A 60 -8.77 16.88 12.97
CA PHE A 60 -9.60 15.82 13.53
C PHE A 60 -10.42 16.32 14.73
N ARG A 61 -9.85 17.14 15.61
CA ARG A 61 -10.59 17.73 16.74
C ARG A 61 -11.75 18.62 16.30
N ARG A 62 -11.64 19.28 15.15
CA ARG A 62 -12.73 20.07 14.56
C ARG A 62 -13.77 19.18 13.89
N LEU A 63 -13.34 18.18 13.12
CA LEU A 63 -14.21 17.25 12.39
C LEU A 63 -14.91 16.23 13.30
N SER A 64 -14.39 15.97 14.50
CA SER A 64 -14.99 15.05 15.47
C SER A 64 -16.22 15.62 16.18
N ARG A 65 -16.44 16.93 16.08
CA ARG A 65 -17.63 17.59 16.62
C ARG A 65 -18.73 17.53 15.58
N GLU A 66 -19.96 17.30 16.05
CA GLU A 66 -21.14 17.46 15.22
C GLU A 66 -21.14 18.87 14.62
N SER A 67 -21.10 18.92 13.29
CA SER A 67 -21.00 20.16 12.54
C SER A 67 -21.80 20.09 11.25
N GLU A 68 -22.19 21.25 10.76
CA GLU A 68 -22.98 21.37 9.55
C GLU A 68 -22.21 20.81 8.35
N VAL A 69 -22.89 19.97 7.58
CA VAL A 69 -22.40 19.46 6.29
C VAL A 69 -23.37 19.81 5.18
N ARG A 70 -22.85 20.01 3.97
CA ARG A 70 -23.65 20.29 2.77
C ARG A 70 -23.26 19.38 1.62
N TYR A 71 -24.23 19.00 0.81
CA TYR A 71 -23.97 18.35 -0.46
C TYR A 71 -23.38 19.34 -1.46
N THR A 72 -22.28 18.94 -2.08
CA THR A 72 -21.44 19.80 -2.91
C THR A 72 -21.49 19.45 -4.40
N GLY A 73 -22.21 18.38 -4.76
CA GLY A 73 -22.40 17.98 -6.14
C GLY A 73 -23.32 18.92 -6.94
N TYR A 74 -23.05 19.02 -8.24
CA TYR A 74 -23.87 19.70 -9.25
C TYR A 74 -24.29 21.14 -8.89
N ARG A 75 -23.40 21.94 -8.27
CA ARG A 75 -23.73 23.31 -7.79
C ARG A 75 -24.29 24.26 -8.85
N GLY A 76 -23.98 24.07 -10.13
CA GLY A 76 -24.51 24.88 -11.24
C GLY A 76 -25.90 24.48 -11.74
N ARG A 77 -26.54 23.47 -11.14
CA ARG A 77 -27.87 22.98 -11.53
C ARG A 77 -28.96 23.52 -10.61
N ALA A 78 -30.20 23.51 -11.10
CA ALA A 78 -31.38 23.84 -10.31
C ALA A 78 -31.53 22.89 -9.11
N ILE A 79 -32.11 23.39 -8.01
CA ILE A 79 -32.17 22.65 -6.75
C ILE A 79 -32.87 21.30 -6.90
N ASP A 80 -33.95 21.21 -7.68
CA ASP A 80 -34.69 19.95 -7.88
C ASP A 80 -33.87 18.90 -8.63
N GLU A 81 -33.07 19.30 -9.63
CA GLU A 81 -32.12 18.39 -10.29
C GLU A 81 -31.05 17.92 -9.31
N ARG A 82 -30.54 18.82 -8.45
CA ARG A 82 -29.54 18.46 -7.42
C ARG A 82 -30.10 17.46 -6.42
N ARG A 83 -31.34 17.63 -5.97
CA ARG A 83 -32.03 16.70 -5.06
C ARG A 83 -32.15 15.29 -5.66
N MET A 84 -32.64 15.21 -6.90
CA MET A 84 -32.77 13.93 -7.61
C MET A 84 -31.41 13.24 -7.80
N ARG A 85 -30.37 14.00 -8.14
CA ARG A 85 -29.01 13.48 -8.29
C ARG A 85 -28.42 13.02 -6.98
N PHE A 86 -28.57 13.79 -5.90
CA PHE A 86 -28.08 13.41 -4.57
C PHE A 86 -28.65 12.05 -4.14
N VAL A 87 -29.98 11.87 -4.24
CA VAL A 87 -30.63 10.59 -3.92
C VAL A 87 -30.09 9.45 -4.80
N THR A 88 -29.90 9.72 -6.08
CA THR A 88 -29.36 8.74 -7.03
C THR A 88 -27.92 8.34 -6.70
N ASP A 89 -27.07 9.32 -6.36
CA ASP A 89 -25.67 9.11 -5.98
C ASP A 89 -25.57 8.26 -4.71
N CYS A 90 -26.35 8.62 -3.68
CA CYS A 90 -26.45 7.86 -2.44
C CYS A 90 -26.84 6.40 -2.70
N ARG A 91 -27.86 6.16 -3.54
CA ARG A 91 -28.28 4.80 -3.94
C ARG A 91 -27.24 4.06 -4.78
N LYS A 92 -26.36 4.76 -5.48
CA LYS A 92 -25.20 4.18 -6.19
C LYS A 92 -24.01 3.90 -5.28
N GLY A 93 -24.07 4.33 -4.02
CA GLY A 93 -22.99 4.10 -3.07
C GLY A 93 -21.96 5.22 -3.03
N TYR A 94 -22.28 6.45 -3.45
CA TYR A 94 -21.36 7.58 -3.28
C TYR A 94 -22.05 8.88 -2.91
N ALA A 95 -21.34 9.79 -2.24
CA ALA A 95 -21.81 11.15 -2.01
C ALA A 95 -20.64 12.13 -1.87
N GLU A 96 -20.82 13.35 -2.37
CA GLU A 96 -19.86 14.44 -2.19
C GLU A 96 -20.39 15.46 -1.19
N LEU A 97 -19.73 15.56 -0.05
CA LEU A 97 -20.14 16.43 1.06
C LEU A 97 -19.02 17.39 1.43
N SER A 98 -19.35 18.49 2.11
CA SER A 98 -18.37 19.36 2.75
C SER A 98 -18.80 19.73 4.14
N PHE A 99 -17.88 19.63 5.08
CA PHE A 99 -18.00 20.26 6.40
C PHE A 99 -17.92 21.78 6.23
N VAL A 100 -18.97 22.48 6.66
CA VAL A 100 -19.09 23.94 6.50
C VAL A 100 -18.05 24.68 7.36
N PRO A 101 -17.84 24.36 8.65
CA PRO A 101 -16.93 25.14 9.48
C PRO A 101 -15.46 25.02 9.08
N THR A 102 -15.05 23.86 8.56
CA THR A 102 -13.66 23.59 8.17
C THR A 102 -13.42 23.72 6.66
N GLY A 103 -14.48 23.82 5.85
CA GLY A 103 -14.39 23.76 4.38
C GLY A 103 -13.85 22.42 3.85
N THR A 104 -13.83 21.37 4.67
CA THR A 104 -13.27 20.06 4.29
C THR A 104 -14.25 19.32 3.40
N ASN A 105 -13.86 19.09 2.14
CA ASN A 105 -14.64 18.32 1.17
C ASN A 105 -14.31 16.83 1.30
N LEU A 106 -15.34 15.99 1.29
CA LEU A 106 -15.24 14.54 1.40
C LEU A 106 -16.01 13.88 0.24
N GLN A 107 -15.36 12.91 -0.38
CA GLN A 107 -16.01 11.94 -1.25
C GLN A 107 -16.23 10.68 -0.44
N LEU A 108 -17.48 10.41 -0.10
CA LEU A 108 -17.89 9.22 0.63
C LEU A 108 -18.19 8.12 -0.38
N TYR A 109 -17.72 6.93 -0.05
CA TYR A 109 -18.09 5.70 -0.74
C TYR A 109 -18.76 4.80 0.28
N PHE A 110 -19.98 4.39 -0.06
CA PHE A 110 -20.75 3.40 0.66
C PHE A 110 -20.55 2.08 -0.08
N ASN A 111 -20.40 0.98 0.65
CA ASN A 111 -20.13 -0.34 0.10
C ASN A 111 -18.73 -0.48 -0.56
N ALA A 112 -17.69 0.01 0.11
CA ALA A 112 -16.29 -0.12 -0.37
C ALA A 112 -15.82 -1.58 -0.55
N ASN A 113 -16.53 -2.56 0.02
CA ASN A 113 -16.17 -3.98 -0.01
C ASN A 113 -17.08 -4.83 -0.93
N HIS A 114 -17.94 -4.21 -1.75
CA HIS A 114 -18.92 -4.90 -2.62
C HIS A 114 -19.86 -5.88 -1.86
N ASN A 115 -20.10 -5.63 -0.58
CA ASN A 115 -21.10 -6.35 0.21
C ASN A 115 -22.47 -5.64 0.08
N PRO A 116 -23.46 -6.21 -0.62
CA PRO A 116 -24.78 -5.59 -0.79
C PRO A 116 -25.48 -5.32 0.56
N TYR A 117 -25.23 -6.13 1.59
CA TYR A 117 -25.79 -5.94 2.94
C TYR A 117 -25.15 -4.79 3.73
N ALA A 118 -23.96 -4.32 3.33
CA ALA A 118 -23.32 -3.17 3.97
C ALA A 118 -23.93 -1.85 3.48
N GLN A 119 -24.47 -1.82 2.25
CA GLN A 119 -25.00 -0.60 1.65
C GLN A 119 -26.24 -0.07 2.38
N GLU A 120 -27.15 -0.96 2.80
CA GLU A 120 -28.34 -0.59 3.59
C GLU A 120 -27.98 -0.04 4.97
N GLN A 121 -26.85 -0.48 5.54
CA GLN A 121 -26.37 -0.01 6.86
C GLN A 121 -25.59 1.32 6.77
N GLU A 122 -25.04 1.62 5.59
CA GLU A 122 -24.21 2.79 5.34
C GLU A 122 -25.00 3.95 4.72
N CYS A 123 -26.11 3.68 4.03
CA CYS A 123 -26.99 4.69 3.45
C CYS A 123 -28.47 4.33 3.69
N ASP A 124 -29.07 4.94 4.71
CA ASP A 124 -30.40 4.61 5.20
C ASP A 124 -31.38 5.79 4.99
N PHE A 125 -32.41 5.56 4.18
CA PHE A 125 -33.48 6.53 3.89
C PHE A 125 -34.72 6.33 4.75
N ASP A 126 -34.84 5.19 5.44
CA ASP A 126 -36.06 4.79 6.15
C ASP A 126 -35.99 5.14 7.64
N LYS A 127 -34.80 5.38 8.17
CA LYS A 127 -34.58 5.74 9.57
C LYS A 127 -35.28 7.04 10.01
N GLU A 128 -35.31 8.07 9.17
CA GLU A 128 -35.99 9.33 9.46
C GLU A 128 -36.58 9.93 8.17
N ARG A 129 -37.89 10.26 8.19
CA ARG A 129 -38.58 10.79 7.01
C ARG A 129 -37.96 12.12 6.55
N GLY A 130 -37.73 12.23 5.25
CA GLY A 130 -37.17 13.44 4.64
C GLY A 130 -35.66 13.59 4.82
N LYS A 131 -34.99 12.63 5.46
CA LYS A 131 -33.55 12.62 5.66
C LYS A 131 -32.92 11.33 5.17
N VAL A 132 -31.61 11.36 4.97
CA VAL A 132 -30.79 10.18 4.72
C VAL A 132 -29.69 10.13 5.78
N HIS A 133 -29.55 8.99 6.45
CA HIS A 133 -28.46 8.73 7.37
C HIS A 133 -27.31 8.05 6.63
N LEU A 134 -26.12 8.61 6.78
CA LEU A 134 -24.93 8.19 6.05
C LEU A 134 -23.84 7.76 7.03
N ARG A 135 -23.20 6.64 6.72
CA ARG A 135 -22.02 6.12 7.40
C ARG A 135 -21.01 5.67 6.34
N SER A 136 -19.74 6.02 6.51
CA SER A 136 -18.69 5.57 5.60
C SER A 136 -17.37 5.53 6.35
N ASN A 137 -16.53 4.54 6.07
CA ASN A 137 -15.25 4.37 6.73
C ASN A 137 -14.15 4.58 5.69
N PHE A 138 -13.12 5.36 6.01
CA PHE A 138 -12.00 5.63 5.12
C PHE A 138 -10.73 6.00 5.89
N ILE A 139 -9.62 6.07 5.18
CA ILE A 139 -8.33 6.51 5.74
C ILE A 139 -8.11 7.96 5.33
N MET A 140 -8.00 8.86 6.29
CA MET A 140 -7.70 10.28 6.07
C MET A 140 -6.39 10.63 6.76
N ASN A 141 -5.44 11.20 6.01
CA ASN A 141 -4.12 11.58 6.54
C ASN A 141 -3.43 10.44 7.34
N GLY A 142 -3.67 9.19 6.95
CA GLY A 142 -3.15 7.99 7.59
C GLY A 142 -3.87 7.56 8.89
N VAL A 143 -5.04 8.12 9.19
CA VAL A 143 -5.88 7.72 10.32
C VAL A 143 -7.16 7.06 9.80
N CYS A 144 -7.49 5.88 10.29
CA CYS A 144 -8.76 5.24 10.03
C CYS A 144 -9.89 6.00 10.75
N VAL A 145 -10.81 6.56 9.98
CA VAL A 145 -11.94 7.32 10.47
C VAL A 145 -13.25 6.81 9.90
N ARG A 146 -14.33 7.10 10.60
CA ARG A 146 -15.70 6.77 10.21
C ARG A 146 -16.54 8.03 10.24
N PHE A 147 -17.06 8.40 9.07
CA PHE A 147 -18.08 9.41 8.93
C PHE A 147 -19.41 8.89 9.47
N ARG A 148 -20.11 9.71 10.25
CA ARG A 148 -21.50 9.51 10.65
C ARG A 148 -22.25 10.82 10.57
N GLY A 149 -23.41 10.80 9.93
CA GLY A 149 -24.25 11.99 9.86
C GLY A 149 -25.58 11.72 9.20
N TRP A 150 -26.34 12.79 9.02
CA TRP A 150 -27.58 12.79 8.25
C TRP A 150 -27.66 14.04 7.39
N LEU A 151 -28.41 13.95 6.29
CA LEU A 151 -28.74 15.08 5.43
C LEU A 151 -30.23 15.15 5.15
N ASP A 152 -30.76 16.36 5.11
CA ASP A 152 -32.09 16.70 4.65
C ASP A 152 -32.16 16.60 3.11
N LEU A 153 -33.15 15.87 2.60
CA LEU A 153 -33.30 15.59 1.17
C LEU A 153 -33.80 16.80 0.37
N GLU A 154 -34.45 17.77 1.01
CA GLU A 154 -34.93 18.99 0.36
C GLU A 154 -33.88 20.10 0.40
N ARG A 155 -33.22 20.29 1.54
CA ARG A 155 -32.26 21.37 1.73
C ARG A 155 -30.85 21.02 1.29
N LEU A 156 -30.52 19.73 1.21
CA LEU A 156 -29.19 19.21 0.86
C LEU A 156 -28.10 19.66 1.85
N ASP A 157 -28.49 19.85 3.11
CA ASP A 157 -27.65 20.15 4.25
C ASP A 157 -28.00 19.22 5.43
N GLY A 158 -27.17 19.23 6.47
CA GLY A 158 -27.39 18.38 7.63
C GLY A 158 -26.26 18.47 8.63
N VAL A 159 -26.10 17.44 9.46
CA VAL A 159 -25.11 17.40 10.54
C VAL A 159 -24.34 16.09 10.47
N ALA A 160 -23.02 16.17 10.63
CA ALA A 160 -22.15 15.00 10.70
C ALA A 160 -20.94 15.23 11.60
N CYS A 161 -20.24 14.14 11.90
CA CYS A 161 -18.93 14.12 12.53
C CYS A 161 -18.08 12.96 11.97
N LEU A 162 -16.78 13.01 12.27
CA LEU A 162 -15.85 11.90 12.06
C LEU A 162 -15.49 11.29 13.41
N ASP A 163 -15.54 9.96 13.51
CA ASP A 163 -15.03 9.22 14.66
C ASP A 163 -13.80 8.40 14.29
N PHE A 164 -12.97 8.12 15.28
CA PHE A 164 -11.88 7.15 15.10
C PHE A 164 -12.44 5.74 14.92
N ASP A 165 -11.91 5.02 13.94
CA ASP A 165 -12.31 3.63 13.66
C ASP A 165 -11.27 2.64 14.20
N GLU A 166 -11.40 2.32 15.50
CA GLU A 166 -10.49 1.39 16.19
C GLU A 166 -10.46 0.00 15.53
N GLY A 167 -11.62 -0.51 15.09
CA GLY A 167 -11.72 -1.83 14.47
C GLY A 167 -10.93 -1.90 13.15
N ARG A 168 -11.10 -0.89 12.30
CA ARG A 168 -10.34 -0.81 11.05
C ARG A 168 -8.87 -0.49 11.27
N ALA A 169 -8.54 0.36 12.24
CA ALA A 169 -7.15 0.65 12.60
C ALA A 169 -6.40 -0.63 13.00
N LEU A 170 -7.02 -1.49 13.83
CA LEU A 170 -6.45 -2.78 14.21
C LEU A 170 -6.30 -3.72 13.02
N GLN A 171 -7.28 -3.74 12.12
CA GLN A 171 -7.23 -4.58 10.91
C GLN A 171 -6.11 -4.14 9.96
N GLU A 172 -5.93 -2.84 9.73
CA GLU A 172 -4.85 -2.31 8.88
C GLU A 172 -3.47 -2.54 9.52
N ASP A 173 -3.34 -2.40 10.85
CA ASP A 173 -2.11 -2.72 11.58
C ASP A 173 -1.76 -4.21 11.49
N ALA A 174 -2.75 -5.10 11.62
CA ALA A 174 -2.56 -6.55 11.47
C ALA A 174 -2.15 -6.93 10.03
N GLN A 175 -2.80 -6.34 9.02
CA GLN A 175 -2.43 -6.54 7.61
C GLN A 175 -1.01 -6.04 7.33
N LEU A 176 -0.62 -4.91 7.92
CA LEU A 176 0.74 -4.39 7.78
C LEU A 176 1.77 -5.32 8.44
N ALA A 177 1.47 -5.82 9.65
CA ALA A 177 2.33 -6.77 10.35
C ALA A 177 2.55 -8.06 9.54
N GLU A 178 1.48 -8.62 8.96
CA GLU A 178 1.55 -9.81 8.11
C GLU A 178 2.41 -9.57 6.85
N GLN A 179 2.29 -8.39 6.24
CA GLN A 179 3.11 -8.00 5.09
C GLN A 179 4.60 -7.86 5.46
N ILE A 180 4.90 -7.28 6.63
CA ILE A 180 6.26 -7.14 7.14
C ILE A 180 6.87 -8.52 7.43
N GLU A 181 6.13 -9.41 8.09
CA GLU A 181 6.59 -10.77 8.41
C GLU A 181 6.88 -11.57 7.14
N SER A 182 5.94 -11.55 6.19
CA SER A 182 6.09 -12.19 4.88
C SER A 182 7.31 -11.66 4.11
N TYR A 183 7.58 -10.36 4.19
CA TYR A 183 8.76 -9.75 3.61
C TYR A 183 10.05 -10.21 4.31
N ASN A 184 10.09 -10.17 5.65
CA ASN A 184 11.24 -10.57 6.43
C ASN A 184 11.59 -12.04 6.22
N GLN A 185 10.59 -12.92 6.08
CA GLN A 185 10.80 -14.33 5.80
C GLN A 185 11.44 -14.56 4.43
N ARG A 186 10.94 -13.90 3.38
CA ARG A 186 11.55 -13.93 2.05
C ARG A 186 12.99 -13.41 2.04
N MET A 187 13.26 -12.36 2.82
CA MET A 187 14.60 -11.81 2.99
C MET A 187 15.53 -12.78 3.73
N ALA A 188 15.04 -13.43 4.79
CA ALA A 188 15.80 -14.41 5.55
C ALA A 188 16.14 -15.65 4.71
N ASP A 189 15.19 -16.15 3.93
CA ASP A 189 15.40 -17.28 3.01
C ASP A 189 16.37 -16.91 1.88
N SER A 190 16.24 -15.71 1.31
CA SER A 190 17.20 -15.19 0.33
C SER A 190 18.61 -15.05 0.92
N LYS A 191 18.73 -14.62 2.18
CA LYS A 191 20.02 -14.48 2.86
C LYS A 191 20.65 -15.85 3.17
N ARG A 192 19.85 -16.85 3.55
CA ARG A 192 20.30 -18.24 3.74
C ARG A 192 20.87 -18.82 2.45
N MET A 193 20.22 -18.58 1.31
CA MET A 193 20.68 -19.04 -0.01
C MET A 193 21.99 -18.39 -0.46
N TYR A 194 22.31 -17.19 0.02
CA TYR A 194 23.53 -16.44 -0.34
C TYR A 194 24.64 -16.52 0.72
N THR A 195 24.53 -17.43 1.70
CA THR A 195 25.64 -17.68 2.64
C THR A 195 26.75 -18.43 1.90
N PRO A 196 27.94 -17.86 1.69
CA PRO A 196 29.02 -18.57 1.02
C PRO A 196 29.46 -19.77 1.89
N PRO A 197 29.84 -20.91 1.30
CA PRO A 197 30.22 -22.12 2.06
C PRO A 197 31.41 -21.94 3.05
N GLN A 198 32.12 -20.82 3.03
CA GLN A 198 33.34 -20.61 3.81
C GLN A 198 33.10 -20.40 5.32
N GLU A 199 31.95 -19.86 5.76
CA GLU A 199 31.72 -19.62 7.21
C GLU A 199 31.31 -20.89 7.97
N ALA A 200 30.77 -21.90 7.30
CA ALA A 200 30.42 -23.18 7.91
C ALA A 200 31.65 -24.04 8.25
N MET A 201 32.82 -23.78 7.64
CA MET A 201 34.08 -24.48 7.93
C MET A 201 34.84 -23.91 9.14
N LEU A 202 34.52 -22.70 9.61
CA LEU A 202 35.19 -22.08 10.77
C LEU A 202 34.60 -22.51 12.13
N ARG A 203 33.44 -23.19 12.15
CA ARG A 203 32.98 -23.96 13.32
C ARG A 203 33.44 -25.41 13.22
N GLY A 204 34.76 -25.60 13.27
CA GLY A 204 35.34 -26.92 13.55
C GLY A 204 34.96 -27.40 14.96
N PRO A 205 35.04 -28.72 15.22
CA PRO A 205 34.77 -29.27 16.55
C PRO A 205 35.71 -28.62 17.57
N GLY A 206 35.21 -28.36 18.78
CA GLY A 206 35.96 -27.71 19.85
C GLY A 206 37.32 -28.36 20.12
N PRO A 207 38.23 -27.66 20.82
CA PRO A 207 39.56 -28.20 21.10
C PRO A 207 39.40 -29.50 21.89
N GLY A 208 39.75 -30.62 21.25
CA GLY A 208 39.87 -31.91 21.92
C GLY A 208 40.91 -31.83 23.04
N PRO A 209 40.81 -32.70 24.05
CA PRO A 209 41.72 -32.68 25.19
C PRO A 209 43.14 -32.95 24.69
N GLY A 210 44.08 -32.07 25.07
CA GLY A 210 45.47 -32.13 24.65
C GLY A 210 46.17 -33.44 25.02
N PRO A 211 47.27 -33.79 24.35
CA PRO A 211 48.00 -35.02 24.60
C PRO A 211 48.60 -34.98 26.01
N GLY A 212 48.32 -36.02 26.80
CA GLY A 212 48.89 -36.21 28.13
C GLY A 212 50.43 -36.33 28.10
N PRO A 213 51.09 -36.10 29.24
CA PRO A 213 52.54 -36.08 29.31
C PRO A 213 53.12 -37.48 29.08
N VAL A 214 54.13 -37.54 28.20
CA VAL A 214 54.96 -38.73 27.95
C VAL A 214 55.78 -39.09 29.20
N PRO A 215 55.83 -40.36 29.62
CA PRO A 215 56.62 -40.79 30.78
C PRO A 215 58.09 -40.92 30.42
N GLY A 216 58.95 -40.18 31.12
CA GLY A 216 60.40 -40.35 31.08
C GLY A 216 60.81 -41.65 31.77
N ALA A 217 61.54 -42.49 31.05
CA ALA A 217 62.17 -43.72 31.54
C ALA A 217 63.58 -43.44 32.13
N PRO A 218 64.17 -44.38 32.91
CA PRO A 218 64.95 -44.09 34.11
C PRO A 218 66.48 -44.21 33.96
N MET A 219 67.22 -43.73 34.96
CA MET A 219 68.57 -44.14 35.41
C MET A 219 68.75 -43.49 36.81
N GLY A 220 68.98 -44.19 37.93
CA GLY A 220 70.13 -45.04 38.27
C GLY A 220 71.34 -44.13 38.52
N TRP A 221 71.97 -44.00 39.69
CA TRP A 221 72.05 -44.74 40.97
C TRP A 221 72.12 -43.74 42.14
#